data_AF-A0AAV8VGG8-F1
#
_entry.id   AF-A0AAV8VGG8-F1
#
_cell.length_a   1.000
_cell.length_b   1.000
_cell.length_c   1.000
_cell.angle_alpha   90.00
_cell.angle_beta   90.00
_cell.angle_gamma   90.00
#
_symmetry.space_group_name_H-M   'P 1'
#
loop_
_entity.id
_entity.type
_entity.pdbx_description
1 polymer ?
#
loop_
_entity_poly.entity_id
_entity_poly.type
_entity_poly.pdbx_seq_one_letter_code
_entity_poly.pdbx_strand_id
1 'polypeptide(L)'
;MPLKNIIVLVLNLKNWDVLPSKLKLEENNKLPFLDVMISKNTEINSNFQTNVYRKKTNTNRYLNFNSNHHLSIKKGVIKKFVR
;
A
#
# COMPACT_ATOMS: atom_id res chain seq x y z
N MET A 1 -16.55 -0.88 0.12
CA MET A 1 -16.07 -1.59 -1.08
C MET A 1 -15.31 -2.83 -0.64
N PRO A 2 -15.72 -4.04 -1.05
CA PRO A 2 -15.10 -5.28 -0.56
C PRO A 2 -13.72 -5.50 -1.20
N LEU A 3 -12.72 -5.83 -0.37
CA LEU A 3 -11.32 -6.08 -0.75
C LEU A 3 -11.12 -7.09 -1.90
N LYS A 4 -12.09 -7.99 -2.09
CA LYS A 4 -12.10 -8.97 -3.20
C LYS A 4 -12.03 -8.28 -4.57
N ASN A 5 -12.65 -7.12 -4.73
CA ASN A 5 -12.72 -6.44 -6.03
C ASN A 5 -11.37 -5.79 -6.42
N ILE A 6 -10.56 -5.37 -5.44
CA ILE A 6 -9.23 -4.79 -5.70
C ILE A 6 -8.27 -5.88 -6.18
N ILE A 7 -8.31 -7.07 -5.56
CA ILE A 7 -7.48 -8.21 -5.95
C ILE A 7 -7.79 -8.65 -7.39
N VAL A 8 -9.07 -8.73 -7.75
CA VAL A 8 -9.50 -9.05 -9.13
C VAL A 8 -9.05 -7.97 -10.12
N LEU A 9 -9.11 -6.69 -9.74
CA LEU A 9 -8.65 -5.59 -10.59
C LEU A 9 -7.14 -5.65 -10.86
N VAL A 10 -6.34 -5.95 -9.83
CA VAL A 10 -4.88 -6.13 -9.96
C VAL A 10 -4.55 -7.38 -10.79
N LEU A 11 -5.33 -8.47 -10.65
CA LEU A 11 -5.20 -9.67 -11.48
C LEU A 11 -5.73 -9.51 -12.92
N ASN A 12 -6.54 -8.51 -13.23
CA ASN A 12 -6.95 -8.19 -14.60
C ASN A 12 -5.94 -7.29 -15.33
N LEU A 13 -4.94 -6.75 -14.64
CA LEU A 13 -3.81 -6.03 -15.24
C LEU A 13 -2.72 -6.96 -15.79
N LYS A 14 -3.03 -8.24 -16.00
CA LYS A 14 -2.17 -9.34 -16.45
C LYS A 14 -1.55 -9.21 -17.86
N ASN A 15 -1.54 -8.03 -18.46
CA ASN A 15 -0.59 -7.76 -19.54
C ASN A 15 0.72 -7.28 -18.92
N TRP A 16 1.50 -8.24 -18.40
CA TRP A 16 2.76 -8.01 -17.68
C TRP A 16 3.86 -7.32 -18.50
N ASP A 17 3.70 -7.27 -19.83
CA ASP A 17 4.65 -6.61 -20.74
C ASP A 17 4.48 -5.09 -20.81
N VAL A 18 3.36 -4.56 -20.30
CA VAL A 18 3.00 -3.13 -20.45
C VAL A 18 3.24 -2.35 -19.15
N LEU A 19 3.63 -3.02 -18.07
CA LEU A 19 3.82 -2.34 -16.78
C LEU A 19 5.17 -1.64 -16.73
N PRO A 20 5.21 -0.36 -16.32
CA PRO A 20 6.45 0.40 -16.22
C PRO A 20 7.41 -0.34 -15.28
N SER A 21 8.71 -0.27 -15.58
CA SER A 21 9.84 -0.92 -14.87
C SER A 21 9.79 -0.86 -13.34
N LYS A 22 9.07 0.12 -12.77
CA LYS A 22 8.81 0.28 -11.34
C LYS A 22 7.92 -0.81 -10.71
N LEU A 23 7.15 -1.56 -11.50
CA LEU A 23 6.25 -2.63 -11.05
C LEU A 23 6.87 -4.04 -11.19
N LYS A 24 8.04 -4.16 -11.83
CA LYS A 24 8.79 -5.42 -12.03
C LYS A 24 9.55 -5.90 -10.78
N LEU A 25 9.04 -5.62 -9.59
CA LEU A 25 9.72 -5.83 -8.30
C LEU A 25 9.07 -6.96 -7.49
N GLU A 26 8.64 -8.04 -8.15
CA GLU A 26 8.22 -9.24 -7.44
C GLU A 26 9.48 -9.94 -6.89
N GLU A 27 9.84 -9.64 -5.65
CA GLU A 27 10.94 -10.29 -4.93
C GLU A 27 10.34 -11.18 -3.82
N ASN A 28 10.78 -12.43 -3.74
CA ASN A 28 10.35 -13.39 -2.70
C ASN A 28 8.83 -13.54 -2.60
N ASN A 29 8.13 -13.66 -3.73
CA ASN A 29 6.67 -13.80 -3.81
C ASN A 29 5.89 -12.60 -3.24
N LYS A 30 6.51 -11.42 -3.15
CA LYS A 30 5.90 -10.18 -2.66
C LYS A 30 5.89 -9.12 -3.75
N LEU A 31 4.72 -8.53 -3.98
CA LEU A 31 4.49 -7.44 -4.92
C LEU A 31 4.00 -6.20 -4.14
N PRO A 32 4.82 -5.15 -4.03
CA PRO A 32 4.37 -3.87 -3.49
C PRO A 32 3.51 -3.11 -4.51
N PHE A 33 2.30 -2.71 -4.11
CA PHE A 33 1.39 -1.89 -4.91
C PHE A 33 0.72 -0.80 -4.05
N LEU A 34 1.02 0.47 -4.34
CA LEU A 34 0.58 1.62 -3.53
C LEU A 34 0.94 1.43 -2.04
N ASP A 35 -0.06 1.40 -1.16
CA ASP A 35 0.07 1.19 0.28
C ASP A 35 -0.13 -0.28 0.69
N VAL A 36 -0.24 -1.20 -0.28
CA VAL A 36 -0.53 -2.62 -0.07
C VAL A 36 0.65 -3.48 -0.53
N MET A 37 1.09 -4.40 0.31
CA MET A 37 2.01 -5.47 -0.04
C MET A 37 1.19 -6.72 -0.29
N ILE A 38 1.27 -7.27 -1.51
CA ILE A 38 0.59 -8.50 -1.89
C ILE A 38 1.62 -9.63 -1.79
N SER A 39 1.37 -10.67 -1.00
CA SER A 39 2.24 -11.85 -0.93
C SER A 39 1.49 -13.11 -1.34
N LYS A 40 2.10 -13.92 -2.21
CA LYS A 40 1.60 -15.25 -2.55
C LYS A 40 1.96 -16.23 -1.43
N ASN A 41 0.97 -16.91 -0.87
CA ASN A 41 1.24 -18.05 0.00
C ASN A 41 1.64 -19.25 -0.88
N THR A 42 2.79 -19.86 -0.58
CA THR A 42 3.33 -21.01 -1.32
C THR A 42 2.73 -22.35 -0.88
N GLU A 43 1.93 -22.36 0.18
CA GLU A 43 1.25 -23.58 0.66
C GLU A 43 -0.15 -23.77 0.05
N ILE A 44 -0.67 -25.00 0.21
CA ILE A 44 -1.86 -25.56 -0.41
C ILE A 44 -3.09 -24.69 -0.12
N ASN A 45 -3.38 -23.76 -1.04
CA ASN A 45 -4.65 -23.08 -1.35
C ASN A 45 -4.43 -21.72 -2.06
N SER A 46 -3.26 -21.44 -2.66
CA SER A 46 -3.03 -20.36 -3.65
C SER A 46 -3.59 -18.98 -3.27
N ASN A 47 -3.71 -18.69 -1.97
CA ASN A 47 -4.35 -17.48 -1.49
C ASN A 47 -3.33 -16.35 -1.38
N PHE A 48 -3.74 -15.16 -1.81
CA PHE A 48 -2.96 -13.94 -1.64
C PHE A 48 -3.21 -13.36 -0.26
N GLN A 49 -2.14 -13.07 0.46
CA GLN A 49 -2.19 -12.27 1.68
C GLN A 49 -1.87 -10.80 1.33
N THR A 50 -2.59 -9.88 1.95
CA THR A 50 -2.32 -8.45 1.84
C THR A 50 -1.85 -7.89 3.18
N ASN A 51 -0.76 -7.13 3.14
CA ASN A 51 -0.21 -6.40 4.27
C ASN A 51 -0.07 -4.92 3.90
N VAL A 52 0.19 -4.05 4.86
CA VAL A 52 0.49 -2.64 4.56
C VAL A 52 1.93 -2.53 4.04
N TYR A 53 2.10 -2.01 2.83
CA TYR A 53 3.43 -1.71 2.30
C TYR A 53 3.90 -0.34 2.80
N ARG A 54 5.12 -0.28 3.33
CA ARG A 54 5.80 0.97 3.68
C ARG A 54 7.15 0.99 3.01
N LYS A 55 7.40 2.03 2.21
CA LYS A 55 8.74 2.27 1.63
C LYS A 55 9.76 2.49 2.73
N LYS A 56 11.02 2.14 2.48
CA LYS A 56 12.15 2.40 3.40
C LYS A 56 12.30 3.89 3.75
N THR A 57 11.85 4.79 2.86
CA THR A 57 11.84 6.24 3.07
C THR A 57 10.64 6.74 3.88
N ASN A 58 9.71 5.88 4.28
CA ASN A 58 8.57 6.27 5.10
C ASN A 58 9.05 6.61 6.52
N THR A 59 9.02 7.89 6.86
CA THR A 59 9.45 8.38 8.18
C THR A 59 8.35 8.27 9.25
N ASN A 60 7.17 7.73 8.91
CA ASN A 60 5.96 7.77 9.74
C ASN A 60 5.57 9.20 10.20
N ARG A 61 6.08 10.24 9.52
CA ARG A 61 5.73 11.64 9.78
C ARG A 61 4.62 12.07 8.83
N TYR A 62 3.48 12.43 9.39
CA TYR A 62 2.28 12.80 8.64
C TYR A 62 2.17 14.31 8.42
N LEU A 63 2.58 15.12 9.40
CA LEU A 63 2.53 16.58 9.33
C LEU A 63 3.58 17.19 10.25
N ASN A 64 4.32 18.18 9.76
CA ASN A 64 5.21 18.98 10.62
C ASN A 64 4.36 20.00 11.40
N PHE A 65 4.45 20.04 12.73
CA PHE A 65 3.69 20.99 13.54
C PHE A 65 4.00 22.46 13.22
N ASN A 66 5.25 22.76 12.82
CA ASN A 66 5.69 24.12 12.49
C ASN A 66 5.41 24.54 11.04
N SER A 67 4.81 23.66 10.23
CA SER A 67 4.40 24.01 8.87
C SER A 67 3.31 25.07 8.84
N ASN A 68 3.24 25.85 7.76
CA ASN A 68 2.18 26.84 7.54
C ASN A 68 0.86 26.21 7.04
N HIS A 69 0.38 25.17 7.73
CA HIS A 69 -0.93 24.58 7.49
C HIS A 69 -1.94 25.11 8.49
N HIS A 70 -3.19 25.27 8.05
CA HIS A 70 -4.28 25.73 8.90
C HIS A 70 -4.47 24.81 10.12
N LEU A 71 -4.87 25.39 11.25
CA LEU A 71 -4.98 24.67 12.52
C LEU A 71 -5.98 23.49 12.44
N SER A 72 -7.02 23.60 11.61
CA SER A 72 -7.98 22.52 11.39
C SER A 72 -7.31 21.25 10.81
N ILE A 73 -6.35 21.40 9.89
CA ILE A 73 -5.62 20.29 9.29
C ILE A 73 -4.72 19.62 10.35
N LYS A 74 -3.98 20.43 11.12
CA LYS A 74 -3.12 19.92 12.21
C LYS A 74 -3.91 19.14 13.26
N LYS A 75 -5.05 19.69 13.69
CA LYS A 75 -5.97 19.03 14.62
C LYS A 75 -6.56 17.74 14.05
N GLY A 76 -6.95 17.74 12.78
CA GLY A 76 -7.48 16.55 12.11
C GLY A 76 -6.48 15.39 12.06
N VAL A 77 -5.20 15.69 11.77
CA VAL A 77 -4.12 14.69 11.81
C VAL A 77 -3.95 14.12 13.22
N ILE A 78 -3.88 14.97 14.26
CA ILE A 78 -3.72 14.51 15.65
C ILE A 78 -4.92 13.65 16.09
N LYS A 79 -6.15 14.06 15.78
CA LYS A 79 -7.37 13.33 16.12
C LYS A 79 -7.40 11.91 15.51
N LYS A 80 -6.72 11.69 14.38
CA LYS A 80 -6.62 10.36 13.79
C LYS A 80 -5.72 9.40 14.60
N PHE A 81 -4.81 9.91 15.42
CA PHE A 81 -3.85 9.11 16.20
C PHE A 81 -4.19 9.02 17.69
N VAL A 82 -4.95 9.97 18.23
CA VAL A 82 -5.42 9.95 19.62
C VAL A 82 -6.80 9.28 19.65
N ARG A 83 -6.87 8.09 20.24
CA ARG A 83 -8.11 7.35 20.50
C ARG A 83 -8.61 7.67 21.91
#